data_AF-B7EZK4-F1
#
_entry.id   AF-B7EZK4-F1
#
_cell.length_a   1.000
_cell.length_b   1.000
_cell.length_c   1.000
_cell.angle_alpha   90.00
_cell.angle_beta   90.00
_cell.angle_gamma   90.00
#
_symmetry.space_group_name_H-M   'P 1'
#
loop_
_entity.id
_entity.type
_entity.pdbx_description
1 polymer ?
#
loop_
_entity_poly.entity_id
_entity_poly.type
_entity_poly.pdbx_seq_one_letter_code
_entity_poly.pdbx_strand_id
1 'polypeptide(L)'
;MFSSSSKKPSMAPPPPLDGGVPVAEFSIDGGGDARGDKLMENARRRIAAGDGRPGTTCWSEAYRSLFASCGDIMADKELQARLAWRLSGCFQEDSGRPPLPPCDAAAAHGHGHADMVHCRERLSDSESKVFLAFFLETNTLCHQLQAEAFKRSTERLVNDLTRSARSAREKLEAIEERSEKIMRESDHLRRSLSSIMSQTEHLATASEDVRARIGDVLDRSAAIFERSREIAAAQAELRGGQAAMREELAAGMAQVEASYRSIGEEMGRLRQEAMGIEREVRAVGDAMAARMVDLQSAADDIGAAAGRSLENQMLLLDGQAKAMEGLNHLYSFQAQALQESSKIAGKPFRSWRNSGSNSRRSSCLGKNRSGTLTMTS
;
A
#
# COMPACT_ATOMS: atom_id res chain seq x y z
N MET A 1 -16.51 6.39 19.97
CA MET A 1 -17.54 6.11 21.01
C MET A 1 -16.83 5.89 22.32
N PHE A 2 -16.74 6.92 23.16
CA PHE A 2 -16.05 6.88 24.45
C PHE A 2 -17.05 6.48 25.53
N SER A 3 -16.92 5.28 26.09
CA SER A 3 -17.74 4.84 27.22
C SER A 3 -16.81 4.55 28.41
N SER A 4 -16.36 5.63 29.07
CA SER A 4 -15.68 5.53 30.37
C SER A 4 -16.73 5.46 31.45
N SER A 5 -17.12 4.24 31.82
CA SER A 5 -17.98 4.00 32.98
C SER A 5 -17.16 4.13 34.26
N SER A 6 -17.01 5.37 34.77
CA SER A 6 -16.47 5.64 36.10
C SER A 6 -17.42 5.09 37.17
N LYS A 7 -17.25 3.82 37.55
CA LYS A 7 -17.79 3.29 38.80
C LYS A 7 -17.09 4.03 39.94
N LYS A 8 -17.82 4.97 40.57
CA LYS A 8 -17.41 5.54 41.86
C LYS A 8 -17.14 4.39 42.83
N PRO A 9 -15.97 4.35 43.49
CA PRO A 9 -15.76 3.43 44.60
C PRO A 9 -16.73 3.89 45.70
N SER A 10 -17.80 3.12 45.89
CA SER A 10 -18.64 3.24 47.06
C SER A 10 -17.74 3.00 48.27
N MET A 11 -17.44 4.07 49.02
CA MET A 11 -16.83 3.98 50.34
C MET A 11 -17.84 3.29 51.26
N ALA A 12 -17.88 1.96 51.19
CA ALA A 12 -18.49 1.19 52.26
C ALA A 12 -17.70 1.52 53.53
N PRO A 13 -18.35 1.93 54.63
CA PRO A 13 -17.67 2.06 55.90
C PRO A 13 -17.02 0.71 56.23
N PRO A 14 -15.79 0.70 56.75
CA PRO A 14 -15.13 -0.54 57.12
C PRO A 14 -16.04 -1.31 58.08
N PRO A 15 -16.20 -2.62 57.89
CA PRO A 15 -16.96 -3.43 58.84
C PRO A 15 -16.37 -3.24 60.24
N PRO A 16 -17.20 -3.24 61.30
CA PRO A 16 -16.68 -3.44 62.64
C PRO A 16 -15.96 -4.79 62.60
N LEU A 17 -14.63 -4.78 62.67
CA LEU A 17 -13.86 -6.01 62.68
C LEU A 17 -14.07 -6.64 64.06
N ASP A 18 -15.02 -7.56 64.08
CA ASP A 18 -15.48 -8.38 65.20
C ASP A 18 -14.44 -9.47 65.60
N GLY A 19 -13.16 -9.15 65.46
CA GLY A 19 -12.02 -9.97 65.87
C GLY A 19 -11.26 -9.34 67.02
N GLY A 20 -11.96 -8.51 67.82
CA GLY A 20 -11.40 -7.82 68.97
C GLY A 20 -10.87 -8.84 69.96
N VAL A 21 -9.58 -9.17 69.84
CA VAL A 21 -8.81 -9.79 70.92
C VAL A 21 -9.16 -8.96 72.15
N PRO A 22 -9.80 -9.55 73.18
CA PRO A 22 -10.15 -8.83 74.38
C PRO A 22 -8.84 -8.27 74.90
N VAL A 23 -8.69 -6.96 74.76
CA VAL A 23 -7.51 -6.28 75.25
C VAL A 23 -7.60 -6.48 76.74
N ALA A 24 -6.67 -7.26 77.30
CA ALA A 24 -6.53 -7.36 78.73
C ALA A 24 -6.45 -5.92 79.25
N GLU A 25 -7.52 -5.51 79.93
CA GLU A 25 -7.62 -4.17 80.47
C GLU A 25 -6.51 -4.08 81.51
N PHE A 26 -5.65 -3.07 81.39
CA PHE A 26 -4.63 -2.83 82.39
C PHE A 26 -5.36 -2.59 83.72
N SER A 27 -5.07 -3.46 84.67
CA SER A 27 -5.58 -3.45 86.03
C SER A 27 -4.39 -3.48 86.95
N ILE A 28 -4.35 -2.57 87.91
CA ILE A 28 -3.33 -2.57 88.95
C ILE A 28 -3.80 -3.55 90.01
N ASP A 29 -3.08 -4.65 90.20
CA ASP A 29 -3.34 -5.53 91.34
C ASP A 29 -3.18 -4.73 92.62
N GLY A 30 -4.23 -4.74 93.44
CA GLY A 30 -4.25 -4.01 94.68
C GLY A 30 -3.27 -4.65 95.65
N GLY A 31 -2.08 -4.07 95.81
CA GLY A 31 -1.27 -4.25 97.01
C GLY A 31 -1.92 -3.61 98.24
N GLY A 32 -3.26 -3.67 98.33
CA GLY A 32 -4.06 -3.09 99.38
C GLY A 32 -3.70 -3.75 100.70
N ASP A 33 -3.60 -2.93 101.73
CA ASP A 33 -3.61 -3.44 103.10
C ASP A 33 -4.97 -4.12 103.32
N ALA A 34 -4.97 -5.44 103.52
CA ALA A 34 -6.19 -6.22 103.76
C ALA A 34 -7.04 -5.64 104.91
N ARG A 35 -6.40 -4.95 105.87
CA ARG A 35 -7.11 -4.20 106.92
C ARG A 35 -7.81 -2.97 106.35
N GLY A 36 -7.13 -2.20 105.52
CA GLY A 36 -7.69 -1.03 104.83
C GLY A 36 -8.88 -1.40 103.96
N ASP A 37 -8.78 -2.48 103.18
CA ASP A 37 -9.89 -2.95 102.34
C ASP A 37 -11.12 -3.33 103.16
N LYS A 38 -10.91 -4.06 104.27
CA LYS A 38 -11.99 -4.43 105.20
C LYS A 38 -12.65 -3.22 105.84
N LEU A 39 -11.87 -2.19 106.20
CA LEU A 39 -12.40 -0.93 106.73
C LEU A 39 -13.22 -0.18 105.67
N MET A 40 -12.70 -0.08 104.44
CA MET A 40 -13.40 0.54 103.31
C MET A 40 -14.71 -0.18 103.01
N GLU A 41 -14.70 -1.51 103.02
CA GLU A 41 -15.90 -2.31 102.84
C GLU A 41 -16.92 -2.07 103.96
N ASN A 42 -16.49 -2.02 105.22
CA ASN A 42 -17.37 -1.70 106.35
C ASN A 42 -18.00 -0.30 106.21
N ALA A 43 -17.17 0.71 105.93
CA ALA A 43 -17.61 2.08 105.72
C ALA A 43 -18.63 2.16 104.58
N ARG A 44 -18.36 1.53 103.43
CA ARG A 44 -19.29 1.47 102.29
C ARG A 44 -20.60 0.77 102.63
N ARG A 45 -20.55 -0.36 103.34
CA ARG A 45 -21.75 -1.07 103.80
C ARG A 45 -22.58 -0.18 104.74
N ARG A 46 -21.95 0.58 105.64
CA ARG A 46 -22.65 1.51 106.55
C ARG A 46 -23.23 2.72 105.81
N ILE A 47 -22.56 3.23 104.78
CA ILE A 47 -23.13 4.27 103.90
C ILE A 47 -24.36 3.71 103.17
N ALA A 48 -24.23 2.56 102.52
CA ALA A 48 -25.31 1.92 101.78
C ALA A 48 -26.50 1.52 102.67
N ALA A 49 -26.25 1.11 103.91
CA ALA A 49 -27.31 0.81 104.89
C ALA A 49 -28.13 2.05 105.29
N GLY A 50 -27.58 3.25 105.11
CA GLY A 50 -28.29 4.52 105.31
C GLY A 50 -29.14 4.94 104.11
N ASP A 51 -28.84 4.48 102.90
CA ASP A 51 -29.42 4.98 101.63
C ASP A 51 -30.89 4.60 101.34
N GLY A 52 -31.62 4.08 102.32
CA GLY A 52 -33.03 3.72 102.17
C GLY A 52 -33.89 3.88 103.41
N ARG A 53 -33.34 4.47 104.49
CA ARG A 53 -34.06 4.62 105.76
C ARG A 53 -34.38 6.09 106.01
N PRO A 54 -35.62 6.46 106.36
CA PRO A 54 -35.92 7.81 106.84
C PRO A 54 -35.11 8.08 108.12
N GLY A 55 -34.32 9.15 108.11
CA GLY A 55 -33.27 9.41 109.09
C GLY A 55 -31.96 8.77 108.64
N THR A 56 -31.02 9.59 108.16
CA THR A 56 -29.63 9.15 107.92
C THR A 56 -29.11 8.49 109.19
N THR A 57 -28.64 7.26 109.08
CA THR A 57 -27.98 6.63 110.24
C THR A 57 -26.72 7.44 110.53
N CYS A 58 -26.42 7.69 111.81
CA CYS A 58 -25.24 8.45 112.27
C CYS A 58 -23.98 8.08 111.47
N TRP A 59 -23.79 6.78 111.25
CA TRP A 59 -22.69 6.23 110.46
C TRP A 59 -22.63 6.70 109.01
N SER A 60 -23.76 6.67 108.30
CA SER A 60 -23.80 7.03 106.88
C SER A 60 -23.35 8.49 106.67
N GLU A 61 -23.78 9.39 107.54
CA GLU A 61 -23.38 10.80 107.52
C GLU A 61 -21.91 10.98 107.93
N ALA A 62 -21.48 10.31 108.99
CA ALA A 62 -20.09 10.38 109.46
C ALA A 62 -19.11 9.88 108.39
N TYR A 63 -19.36 8.72 107.76
CA TYR A 63 -18.51 8.19 106.70
C TYR A 63 -18.57 9.00 105.40
N ARG A 64 -19.73 9.55 105.03
CA ARG A 64 -19.82 10.49 103.88
C ARG A 64 -19.01 11.75 104.12
N SER A 65 -19.15 12.34 105.31
CA SER A 65 -18.36 13.51 105.72
C SER A 65 -16.87 13.18 105.67
N LEU A 66 -16.46 12.03 106.21
CA LEU A 66 -15.08 11.55 106.15
C LEU A 66 -14.56 11.47 104.70
N PHE A 67 -15.29 10.78 103.82
CA PHE A 67 -14.86 10.59 102.43
C PHE A 67 -14.78 11.91 101.65
N ALA A 68 -15.71 12.83 101.88
CA ALA A 68 -15.71 14.15 101.24
C ALA A 68 -14.51 15.01 101.66
N SER A 69 -14.03 14.87 102.90
CA SER A 69 -12.92 15.67 103.43
C SER A 69 -11.56 14.95 103.43
N CYS A 70 -11.45 13.76 102.84
CA CYS A 70 -10.18 13.00 102.82
C CYS A 70 -9.01 13.73 102.13
N GLY A 71 -9.27 14.77 101.34
CA GLY A 71 -8.22 15.65 100.81
C GLY A 71 -7.54 16.51 101.89
N ASP A 72 -8.30 16.94 102.89
CA ASP A 72 -7.85 17.92 103.89
C ASP A 72 -7.43 17.27 105.22
N ILE A 73 -8.08 16.15 105.60
CA ILE A 73 -7.86 15.43 106.88
C ILE A 73 -6.39 15.08 107.15
N MET A 74 -5.64 14.69 106.13
CA MET A 74 -4.25 14.25 106.35
C MET A 74 -3.37 15.41 106.84
N ALA A 75 -3.66 16.63 106.39
CA ALA A 75 -3.00 17.86 106.80
C ALA A 75 -3.63 18.49 108.05
N ASP A 76 -4.95 18.37 108.21
CA ASP A 76 -5.73 18.97 109.31
C ASP A 76 -6.06 17.94 110.41
N LYS A 77 -5.23 17.91 111.46
CA LYS A 77 -5.41 17.03 112.63
C LYS A 77 -6.64 17.36 113.46
N GLU A 78 -7.09 18.61 113.43
CA GLU A 78 -8.29 19.05 114.13
C GLU A 78 -9.54 18.51 113.44
N LEU A 79 -9.60 18.62 112.10
CA LEU A 79 -10.65 18.01 111.29
C LEU A 79 -10.67 16.48 111.45
N GLN A 80 -9.49 15.84 111.43
CA GLN A 80 -9.36 14.41 111.70
C GLN A 80 -9.97 14.04 113.07
N ALA A 81 -9.64 14.79 114.12
CA ALA A 81 -10.14 14.55 115.45
C ALA A 81 -11.66 14.77 115.55
N ARG A 82 -12.21 15.80 114.88
CA ARG A 82 -13.67 16.04 114.83
C ARG A 82 -14.44 14.91 114.14
N LEU A 83 -13.90 14.36 113.06
CA LEU A 83 -14.51 13.22 112.37
C LEU A 83 -14.40 11.94 113.19
N ALA A 84 -13.25 11.69 113.80
CA ALA A 84 -13.07 10.57 114.73
C ALA A 84 -14.04 10.67 115.92
N TRP A 85 -14.30 11.89 116.41
CA TRP A 85 -15.30 12.15 117.46
C TRP A 85 -16.71 11.78 117.01
N ARG A 86 -17.11 12.19 115.80
CA ARG A 86 -18.42 11.82 115.22
C ARG A 86 -18.57 10.30 115.07
N LEU A 87 -17.56 9.62 114.53
CA LEU A 87 -17.54 8.16 114.41
C LEU A 87 -17.63 7.46 115.77
N SER A 88 -16.90 7.98 116.75
CA SER A 88 -16.94 7.47 118.13
C SER A 88 -18.32 7.69 118.76
N GLY A 89 -18.97 8.83 118.49
CA GLY A 89 -20.35 9.10 118.90
C GLY A 89 -21.33 8.06 118.34
N CYS A 90 -21.25 7.78 117.04
CA CYS A 90 -22.08 6.74 116.42
C CYS A 90 -21.82 5.35 117.04
N PHE A 91 -20.58 5.05 117.45
CA PHE A 91 -20.26 3.80 118.15
C PHE A 91 -20.86 3.74 119.55
N GLN A 92 -20.89 4.85 120.31
CA GLN A 92 -21.55 4.87 121.61
C GLN A 92 -23.05 4.59 121.47
N GLU A 93 -23.71 5.24 120.50
CA GLU A 93 -25.13 5.04 120.21
C GLU A 93 -25.44 3.57 119.83
N ASP A 94 -24.67 2.99 118.90
CA ASP A 94 -24.83 1.59 118.49
C ASP A 94 -24.56 0.59 119.63
N SER A 95 -23.68 0.93 120.58
CA SER A 95 -23.30 0.06 121.71
C SER A 95 -24.20 0.22 122.94
N GLY A 96 -25.21 1.10 122.89
CA GLY A 96 -26.09 1.38 124.02
C GLY A 96 -25.41 2.11 125.18
N ARG A 97 -24.25 2.73 124.93
CA ARG A 97 -23.49 3.52 125.89
C ARG A 97 -23.95 4.99 125.83
N PRO A 98 -23.76 5.76 126.91
CA PRO A 98 -24.08 7.19 126.88
C PRO A 98 -23.28 7.90 125.77
N PRO A 99 -23.88 8.93 125.14
CA PRO A 99 -23.21 9.70 124.10
C PRO A 99 -21.97 10.42 124.66
N LEU A 100 -20.99 10.64 123.79
CA LEU A 100 -19.80 11.43 124.15
C LEU A 100 -20.22 12.84 124.58
N PRO A 101 -19.47 13.49 125.50
CA PRO A 101 -19.72 14.87 125.88
C PRO A 101 -19.81 15.79 124.65
N PRO A 102 -20.72 16.77 124.61
CA PRO A 102 -20.77 17.72 123.51
C PRO A 102 -19.39 18.37 123.30
N CYS A 103 -18.88 18.23 122.07
CA CYS A 103 -17.65 18.86 121.60
C CYS A 103 -17.98 19.62 120.32
N ASP A 104 -18.69 20.72 120.51
CA ASP A 104 -18.99 21.66 119.46
C ASP A 104 -17.78 22.54 119.20
N ALA A 105 -17.69 23.05 117.98
CA ALA A 105 -16.74 24.08 117.65
C ALA A 105 -17.06 25.43 118.35
N ALA A 106 -18.22 25.56 119.02
CA ALA A 106 -18.72 26.86 119.45
C ALA A 106 -19.36 26.94 120.85
N ALA A 107 -19.70 25.83 121.52
CA ALA A 107 -20.65 25.87 122.65
C ALA A 107 -20.19 25.24 123.98
N ALA A 108 -19.00 24.66 124.08
CA ALA A 108 -18.35 24.38 125.35
C ALA A 108 -17.75 25.69 125.93
N HIS A 109 -18.57 26.46 126.65
CA HIS A 109 -18.14 27.53 127.55
C HIS A 109 -17.51 28.79 126.93
N GLY A 110 -18.17 29.46 125.98
CA GLY A 110 -17.99 30.91 125.73
C GLY A 110 -16.56 31.40 125.38
N HIS A 111 -15.61 30.50 125.14
CA HIS A 111 -14.19 30.78 125.01
C HIS A 111 -13.63 30.03 123.82
N GLY A 112 -13.85 30.59 122.62
CA GLY A 112 -13.18 30.15 121.41
C GLY A 112 -13.55 28.72 120.99
N HIS A 113 -13.05 28.35 119.82
CA HIS A 113 -13.14 26.97 119.36
C HIS A 113 -12.54 26.05 120.43
N ALA A 114 -13.34 25.16 121.03
CA ALA A 114 -12.80 24.06 121.79
C ALA A 114 -11.99 23.20 120.81
N ASP A 115 -10.66 23.32 120.90
CA ASP A 115 -9.71 22.40 120.27
C ASP A 115 -10.08 20.99 120.74
N MET A 116 -10.08 20.04 119.81
CA MET A 116 -10.36 18.64 120.11
C MET A 116 -9.45 18.08 121.20
N VAL A 117 -8.25 18.65 121.42
CA VAL A 117 -7.40 18.32 122.57
C VAL A 117 -8.16 18.44 123.89
N HIS A 118 -8.83 19.56 124.14
CA HIS A 118 -9.59 19.76 125.39
C HIS A 118 -10.79 18.81 125.50
N CYS A 119 -11.45 18.52 124.38
CA CYS A 119 -12.53 17.53 124.38
C CYS A 119 -12.06 16.13 124.73
N ARG A 120 -10.85 15.74 124.28
CA ARG A 120 -10.27 14.42 124.53
C ARG A 120 -9.87 14.22 125.98
N GLU A 121 -9.46 15.26 126.69
CA GLU A 121 -9.13 15.20 128.13
C GLU A 121 -10.33 14.80 129.01
N ARG A 122 -11.56 15.06 128.53
CA ARG A 122 -12.81 14.70 129.23
C ARG A 122 -13.27 13.27 129.01
N LEU A 123 -12.58 12.51 128.15
CA LEU A 123 -12.92 11.12 127.86
C LEU A 123 -12.40 10.18 128.93
N SER A 124 -13.20 9.20 129.33
CA SER A 124 -12.71 8.05 130.09
C SER A 124 -11.69 7.24 129.29
N ASP A 125 -10.91 6.39 129.98
CA ASP A 125 -9.95 5.48 129.31
C ASP A 125 -10.61 4.60 128.24
N SER A 126 -11.86 4.18 128.48
CA SER A 126 -12.60 3.34 127.54
C SER A 126 -13.03 4.12 126.29
N GLU A 127 -13.49 5.36 126.45
CA GLU A 127 -13.87 6.23 125.34
C GLU A 127 -12.66 6.71 124.56
N SER A 128 -11.56 7.01 125.25
CA SER A 128 -10.27 7.38 124.65
C SER A 128 -9.73 6.29 123.72
N LYS A 129 -9.90 5.00 124.08
CA LYS A 129 -9.51 3.88 123.21
C LYS A 129 -10.38 3.79 121.95
N VAL A 130 -11.69 3.97 122.07
CA VAL A 130 -12.61 4.00 120.92
C VAL A 130 -12.27 5.16 120.00
N PHE A 131 -12.07 6.35 120.57
CA PHE A 131 -11.65 7.54 119.83
C PHE A 131 -10.35 7.32 119.07
N LEU A 132 -9.32 6.79 119.73
CA LEU A 132 -8.03 6.53 119.10
C LEU A 132 -8.15 5.53 117.96
N ALA A 133 -8.99 4.50 118.10
CA ALA A 133 -9.24 3.53 117.04
C ALA A 133 -9.80 4.23 115.78
N PHE A 134 -10.88 5.00 115.91
CA PHE A 134 -11.46 5.73 114.78
C PHE A 134 -10.55 6.84 114.24
N PHE A 135 -9.76 7.46 115.11
CA PHE A 135 -8.77 8.45 114.70
C PHE A 135 -7.72 7.84 113.76
N LEU A 136 -7.19 6.66 114.10
CA LEU A 136 -6.22 5.95 113.24
C LEU A 136 -6.90 5.39 111.99
N GLU A 137 -8.10 4.81 112.12
CA GLU A 137 -8.85 4.27 110.98
C GLU A 137 -9.20 5.33 109.94
N THR A 138 -9.44 6.57 110.36
CA THR A 138 -9.69 7.71 109.46
C THR A 138 -8.53 7.90 108.46
N ASN A 139 -7.28 7.85 108.92
CA ASN A 139 -6.11 7.94 108.02
C ASN A 139 -6.06 6.74 107.08
N THR A 140 -6.27 5.52 107.61
CA THR A 140 -6.26 4.30 106.78
C THR A 140 -7.32 4.39 105.69
N LEU A 141 -8.56 4.77 106.03
CA LEU A 141 -9.67 4.92 105.08
C LEU A 141 -9.35 5.96 103.98
N CYS A 142 -8.82 7.13 104.36
CA CYS A 142 -8.47 8.15 103.39
C CYS A 142 -7.32 7.74 102.47
N HIS A 143 -6.29 7.06 102.99
CA HIS A 143 -5.24 6.50 102.15
C HIS A 143 -5.77 5.47 101.16
N GLN A 144 -6.69 4.59 101.58
CA GLN A 144 -7.30 3.62 100.66
C GLN A 144 -8.15 4.31 99.58
N LEU A 145 -8.94 5.33 99.94
CA LEU A 145 -9.75 6.06 98.98
C LEU A 145 -8.89 6.79 97.94
N GLN A 146 -7.78 7.40 98.36
CA GLN A 146 -6.83 8.03 97.45
C GLN A 146 -6.12 7.01 96.56
N ALA A 147 -5.70 5.87 97.11
CA ALA A 147 -5.09 4.79 96.35
C ALA A 147 -6.05 4.23 95.29
N GLU A 148 -7.33 4.06 95.62
CA GLU A 148 -8.35 3.61 94.67
C GLU A 148 -8.64 4.66 93.59
N ALA A 149 -8.70 5.94 93.94
CA ALA A 149 -8.86 7.01 92.97
C ALA A 149 -7.67 7.07 92.00
N PHE A 150 -6.45 6.97 92.52
CA PHE A 150 -5.23 6.89 91.72
C PHE A 150 -5.23 5.67 90.81
N LYS A 151 -5.58 4.50 91.35
CA LYS A 151 -5.71 3.24 90.61
C LYS A 151 -6.67 3.41 89.43
N ARG A 152 -7.92 3.82 89.68
CA ARG A 152 -8.92 4.01 88.62
C ARG A 152 -8.49 5.02 87.57
N SER A 153 -7.87 6.13 87.98
CA SER A 153 -7.40 7.15 87.05
C SER A 153 -6.26 6.64 86.17
N THR A 154 -5.32 5.90 86.78
CA THR A 154 -4.16 5.32 86.07
C THR A 154 -4.60 4.22 85.12
N GLU A 155 -5.49 3.33 85.56
CA GLU A 155 -6.07 2.29 84.73
C GLU A 155 -6.74 2.87 83.50
N ARG A 156 -7.64 3.84 83.70
CA ARG A 156 -8.30 4.55 82.59
C ARG A 156 -7.28 5.15 81.62
N LEU A 157 -6.28 5.88 82.13
CA LEU A 157 -5.28 6.54 81.28
C LEU A 157 -4.45 5.54 80.48
N VAL A 158 -3.99 4.45 81.11
CA VAL A 158 -3.21 3.41 80.43
C VAL A 158 -4.08 2.72 79.38
N ASN A 159 -5.32 2.39 79.69
CA ASN A 159 -6.25 1.77 78.75
C ASN A 159 -6.55 2.69 77.56
N ASP A 160 -6.74 4.00 77.80
CA ASP A 160 -6.93 5.00 76.75
C ASP A 160 -5.69 5.11 75.85
N LEU A 161 -4.50 5.15 76.45
CA LEU A 161 -3.22 5.17 75.71
C LEU A 161 -3.05 3.90 74.88
N THR A 162 -3.33 2.72 75.45
CA THR A 162 -3.26 1.43 74.74
C THR A 162 -4.22 1.39 73.56
N ARG A 163 -5.45 1.88 73.72
CA ARG A 163 -6.42 1.98 72.61
C ARG A 163 -5.95 2.96 71.54
N SER A 164 -5.43 4.11 71.94
CA SER A 164 -4.89 5.12 71.02
C SER A 164 -3.69 4.59 70.23
N ALA A 165 -2.73 3.95 70.91
CA ALA A 165 -1.54 3.36 70.29
C ALA A 165 -1.90 2.25 69.29
N ARG A 166 -2.88 1.40 69.63
CA ARG A 166 -3.39 0.37 68.71
C ARG A 166 -4.03 0.99 67.47
N SER A 167 -4.92 1.97 67.66
CA SER A 167 -5.56 2.66 66.53
C SER A 167 -4.54 3.38 65.64
N ALA A 168 -3.48 3.96 66.23
CA ALA A 168 -2.39 4.56 65.48
C ALA A 168 -1.62 3.51 64.67
N ARG A 169 -1.32 2.34 65.26
CA ARG A 169 -0.66 1.23 64.56
C ARG A 169 -1.47 0.71 63.38
N GLU A 170 -2.77 0.45 63.58
CA GLU A 170 -3.68 0.00 62.51
C GLU A 170 -3.75 1.02 61.36
N LYS A 171 -3.75 2.33 61.68
CA LYS A 171 -3.70 3.38 60.66
C LYS A 171 -2.37 3.41 59.91
N LEU A 172 -1.25 3.18 60.59
CA LEU A 172 0.07 3.10 59.94
C LEU A 172 0.18 1.89 59.02
N GLU A 173 -0.29 0.72 59.46
CA GLU A 173 -0.36 -0.50 58.65
C GLU A 173 -1.24 -0.28 57.40
N ALA A 174 -2.40 0.36 57.55
CA ALA A 174 -3.26 0.71 56.42
C ALA A 174 -2.63 1.75 55.46
N ILE A 175 -1.80 2.67 55.96
CA ILE A 175 -1.05 3.62 55.13
C ILE A 175 0.05 2.90 54.35
N GLU A 176 0.76 1.98 55.00
CA GLU A 176 1.80 1.16 54.38
C GLU A 176 1.23 0.32 53.23
N GLU A 177 0.13 -0.41 53.46
CA GLU A 177 -0.54 -1.21 52.43
C GLU A 177 -0.96 -0.36 51.21
N ARG A 178 -1.55 0.82 51.47
CA ARG A 178 -1.95 1.75 50.41
C ARG A 178 -0.74 2.34 49.67
N SER A 179 0.34 2.64 50.39
CA SER A 179 1.59 3.12 49.81
C SER A 179 2.19 2.08 48.85
N GLU A 180 2.24 0.82 49.26
CA GLU A 180 2.68 -0.27 48.37
C GLU A 180 1.80 -0.41 47.14
N LYS A 181 0.48 -0.30 47.29
CA LYS A 181 -0.45 -0.34 46.15
C LYS A 181 -0.18 0.82 45.17
N ILE A 182 0.01 2.04 45.68
CA ILE A 182 0.36 3.21 44.86
C ILE A 182 1.69 2.98 44.13
N MET A 183 2.70 2.40 44.79
CA MET A 183 3.98 2.08 44.14
C MET A 183 3.82 1.07 43.00
N ARG A 184 3.02 0.02 43.19
CA ARG A 184 2.72 -0.98 42.14
C ARG A 184 1.98 -0.35 40.94
N GLU A 185 0.99 0.50 41.21
CA GLU A 185 0.25 1.22 40.17
C GLU A 185 1.15 2.22 39.43
N SER A 186 2.02 2.92 40.15
CA SER A 186 3.02 3.84 39.58
C SER A 186 4.00 3.11 38.65
N ASP A 187 4.51 1.94 39.05
CA ASP A 187 5.37 1.12 38.17
C ASP A 187 4.64 0.64 36.91
N HIS A 188 3.37 0.23 37.05
CA HIS A 188 2.54 -0.14 35.91
C HIS A 188 2.33 1.05 34.95
N LEU A 189 2.05 2.24 35.47
CA LEU A 189 1.93 3.46 34.67
C LEU A 189 3.24 3.78 33.95
N ARG A 190 4.39 3.67 34.63
CA ARG A 190 5.71 3.88 34.02
C ARG A 190 5.98 2.93 32.87
N ARG A 191 5.67 1.63 33.03
CA ARG A 191 5.78 0.63 31.96
C ARG A 191 4.86 0.93 30.78
N SER A 192 3.62 1.33 31.08
CA SER A 192 2.63 1.70 30.06
C SER A 192 3.08 2.93 29.26
N LEU A 193 3.59 3.97 29.94
CA LEU A 193 4.15 5.16 29.29
C LEU A 193 5.35 4.83 28.41
N SER A 194 6.27 3.97 28.87
CA SER A 194 7.40 3.52 28.07
C SER A 194 6.96 2.77 26.81
N SER A 195 5.92 1.94 26.90
CA SER A 195 5.33 1.26 25.74
C SER A 195 4.70 2.26 24.75
N ILE A 196 3.95 3.25 25.23
CA ILE A 196 3.36 4.30 24.40
C ILE A 196 4.45 5.12 23.70
N MET A 197 5.54 5.47 24.39
CA MET A 197 6.67 6.18 23.80
C MET A 197 7.28 5.38 22.64
N SER A 198 7.53 4.08 22.84
CA SER A 198 8.05 3.20 21.78
C SER A 198 7.09 3.10 20.59
N GLN A 199 5.78 2.95 20.84
CA GLN A 199 4.78 2.94 19.77
C GLN A 199 4.70 4.28 19.01
N THR A 200 4.87 5.40 19.72
CA THR A 200 4.87 6.74 19.11
C THR A 200 6.09 6.93 18.21
N GLU A 201 7.26 6.45 18.63
CA GLU A 201 8.48 6.46 17.81
C GLU A 201 8.33 5.57 16.57
N HIS A 202 7.77 4.37 16.72
CA HIS A 202 7.45 3.49 15.59
C HIS A 202 6.44 4.11 14.62
N LEU A 203 5.45 4.84 15.13
CA LEU A 203 4.49 5.54 14.28
C LEU A 203 5.15 6.70 13.53
N ALA A 204 6.06 7.43 14.16
CA ALA A 204 6.81 8.50 13.52
C ALA A 204 7.68 7.94 12.37
N THR A 205 8.43 6.86 12.61
CA THR A 205 9.25 6.22 11.57
C THR A 205 8.39 5.66 10.43
N ALA A 206 7.29 4.98 10.74
CA ALA A 206 6.34 4.51 9.71
C ALA A 206 5.74 5.67 8.91
N SER A 207 5.47 6.82 9.53
CA SER A 207 4.98 8.01 8.84
C SER A 207 6.03 8.62 7.90
N GLU A 208 7.31 8.63 8.29
CA GLU A 208 8.41 9.05 7.43
C GLU A 208 8.55 8.12 6.21
N ASP A 209 8.48 6.81 6.42
CA ASP A 209 8.54 5.81 5.35
C ASP A 209 7.39 5.98 4.34
N VAL A 210 6.17 6.25 4.82
CA VAL A 210 5.02 6.52 3.94
C VAL A 210 5.24 7.81 3.15
N ARG A 211 5.79 8.86 3.77
CA ARG A 211 6.09 10.11 3.07
C ARG A 211 7.12 9.90 1.96
N ALA A 212 8.19 9.15 2.24
CA ALA A 212 9.20 8.79 1.25
C ALA A 212 8.58 8.01 0.07
N ARG A 213 7.75 7.02 0.36
CA ARG A 213 7.03 6.24 -0.67
C ARG A 213 6.09 7.07 -1.52
N ILE A 214 5.41 8.05 -0.93
CA ILE A 214 4.56 9.00 -1.68
C ILE A 214 5.43 9.85 -2.62
N GLY A 215 6.59 10.33 -2.15
CA GLY A 215 7.57 11.02 -2.99
C GLY A 215 7.99 10.18 -4.20
N ASP A 216 8.41 8.93 -3.97
CA ASP A 216 8.79 8.00 -5.04
C ASP A 216 7.67 7.75 -6.06
N VAL A 217 6.43 7.61 -5.59
CA VAL A 217 5.26 7.41 -6.46
C VAL A 217 5.00 8.65 -7.31
N LEU A 218 5.13 9.85 -6.74
CA LEU A 218 4.97 11.11 -7.46
C LEU A 218 6.06 11.24 -8.55
N ASP A 219 7.32 11.00 -8.22
CA ASP A 219 8.44 11.05 -9.18
C ASP A 219 8.25 10.04 -10.33
N ARG A 220 7.85 8.80 -9.98
CA ARG A 220 7.54 7.78 -10.99
C ARG A 220 6.34 8.17 -11.86
N SER A 221 5.32 8.79 -11.29
CA SER A 221 4.15 9.23 -12.05
C SER A 221 4.49 10.35 -13.04
N ALA A 222 5.37 11.27 -12.66
CA ALA A 222 5.87 12.32 -13.54
C ALA A 222 6.70 11.73 -14.69
N ALA A 223 7.58 10.78 -14.40
CA ALA A 223 8.36 10.07 -15.42
C ALA A 223 7.47 9.28 -16.38
N ILE A 224 6.43 8.59 -15.88
CA ILE A 224 5.44 7.89 -16.70
C ILE A 224 4.67 8.87 -17.60
N PHE A 225 4.28 10.03 -17.07
CA PHE A 225 3.55 11.04 -17.83
C PHE A 225 4.39 11.57 -19.00
N GLU A 226 5.65 11.94 -18.76
CA GLU A 226 6.55 12.38 -19.83
C GLU A 226 6.79 11.27 -20.86
N ARG A 227 7.02 10.03 -20.40
CA ARG A 227 7.17 8.89 -21.32
C ARG A 227 5.90 8.63 -22.15
N SER A 228 4.72 8.83 -21.57
CA SER A 228 3.45 8.73 -22.29
C SER A 228 3.30 9.80 -23.37
N ARG A 229 3.81 11.02 -23.13
CA ARG A 229 3.83 12.08 -24.15
C ARG A 229 4.76 11.75 -25.30
N GLU A 230 5.95 11.24 -25.00
CA GLU A 230 6.91 10.78 -26.01
C GLU A 230 6.32 9.65 -26.87
N ILE A 231 5.63 8.68 -26.25
CA ILE A 231 4.95 7.60 -26.97
C ILE A 231 3.84 8.16 -27.88
N ALA A 232 3.04 9.11 -27.38
CA ALA A 232 1.98 9.73 -28.18
C ALA A 232 2.55 10.50 -29.39
N ALA A 233 3.66 11.23 -29.21
CA ALA A 233 4.35 11.91 -30.30
C ALA A 233 4.88 10.93 -31.35
N ALA A 234 5.55 9.85 -30.93
CA ALA A 234 6.03 8.80 -31.82
C ALA A 234 4.88 8.11 -32.59
N GLN A 235 3.72 7.90 -31.95
CA GLN A 235 2.54 7.37 -32.63
C GLN A 235 1.96 8.33 -33.67
N ALA A 236 2.02 9.64 -33.44
CA ALA A 236 1.59 10.63 -34.41
C ALA A 236 2.52 10.64 -35.63
N GLU A 237 3.84 10.59 -35.41
CA GLU A 237 4.85 10.49 -36.47
C GLU A 237 4.69 9.22 -37.30
N LEU A 238 4.52 8.05 -36.65
CA LEU A 238 4.26 6.78 -37.34
C LEU A 238 3.00 6.83 -38.19
N ARG A 239 1.91 7.44 -37.69
CA ARG A 239 0.67 7.62 -38.48
C ARG A 239 0.89 8.53 -39.68
N GLY A 240 1.63 9.63 -39.51
CA GLY A 240 2.02 10.52 -40.60
C GLY A 240 2.84 9.80 -41.67
N GLY A 241 3.88 9.05 -41.25
CA GLY A 241 4.70 8.25 -42.16
C GLY A 241 3.92 7.16 -42.90
N GLN A 242 2.97 6.50 -42.22
CA GLN A 242 2.09 5.52 -42.87
C GLN A 242 1.12 6.16 -43.88
N ALA A 243 0.66 7.39 -43.64
CA ALA A 243 -0.16 8.12 -44.60
C ALA A 243 0.66 8.49 -45.84
N ALA A 244 1.85 9.08 -45.65
CA ALA A 244 2.76 9.42 -46.73
C ALA A 244 3.15 8.19 -47.57
N MET A 245 3.48 7.06 -46.92
CA MET A 245 3.79 5.82 -47.62
C MET A 245 2.61 5.28 -48.43
N ARG A 246 1.37 5.42 -47.94
CA ARG A 246 0.18 5.02 -48.70
C ARG A 246 -0.03 5.91 -49.92
N GLU A 247 0.19 7.22 -49.79
CA GLU A 247 0.11 8.17 -50.90
C GLU A 247 1.18 7.87 -51.96
N GLU A 248 2.42 7.63 -51.54
CA GLU A 248 3.53 7.27 -52.43
C GLU A 248 3.27 5.94 -53.14
N LEU A 249 2.78 4.92 -52.42
CA LEU A 249 2.42 3.64 -53.01
C LEU A 249 1.26 3.79 -54.02
N ALA A 250 0.24 4.59 -53.71
CA ALA A 250 -0.86 4.85 -54.62
C ALA A 250 -0.39 5.59 -55.89
N ALA A 251 0.50 6.59 -55.74
CA ALA A 251 1.10 7.30 -56.87
C ALA A 251 1.96 6.37 -57.73
N GLY A 252 2.79 5.52 -57.11
CA GLY A 252 3.58 4.51 -57.80
C GLY A 252 2.72 3.51 -58.56
N MET A 253 1.63 3.02 -57.95
CA MET A 253 0.68 2.12 -58.62
C MET A 253 -0.02 2.79 -59.81
N ALA A 254 -0.41 4.06 -59.69
CA ALA A 254 -1.00 4.81 -60.79
C ALA A 254 0.00 5.00 -61.95
N GLN A 255 1.27 5.25 -61.65
CA GLN A 255 2.33 5.35 -62.66
C GLN A 255 2.58 4.02 -63.37
N VAL A 256 2.59 2.91 -62.62
CA VAL A 256 2.70 1.56 -63.18
C VAL A 256 1.51 1.28 -64.11
N GLU A 257 0.29 1.57 -63.67
CA GLU A 257 -0.91 1.39 -64.49
C GLU A 257 -0.88 2.24 -65.78
N ALA A 258 -0.45 3.51 -65.68
CA ALA A 258 -0.24 4.38 -66.84
C ALA A 258 0.80 3.81 -67.82
N SER A 259 1.90 3.26 -67.29
CA SER A 259 2.95 2.65 -68.11
C SER A 259 2.46 1.39 -68.82
N TYR A 260 1.72 0.52 -68.11
CA TYR A 260 1.09 -0.65 -68.71
C TYR A 260 0.09 -0.29 -69.82
N ARG A 261 -0.71 0.77 -69.61
CA ARG A 261 -1.65 1.26 -70.62
C ARG A 261 -0.92 1.76 -71.87
N SER A 262 0.13 2.57 -71.69
CA SER A 262 0.99 3.05 -72.78
C SER A 262 1.63 1.90 -73.56
N ILE A 263 2.17 0.88 -72.87
CA ILE A 263 2.75 -0.32 -73.53
C ILE A 263 1.66 -1.06 -74.32
N GLY A 264 0.45 -1.18 -73.77
CA GLY A 264 -0.69 -1.78 -74.46
C GLY A 264 -1.06 -1.05 -75.76
N GLU A 265 -1.07 0.29 -75.71
CA GLU A 265 -1.32 1.15 -76.88
C GLU A 265 -0.20 1.04 -77.92
N GLU A 266 1.07 1.08 -77.49
CA GLU A 266 2.22 0.90 -78.38
C GLU A 266 2.23 -0.48 -79.04
N MET A 267 1.94 -1.54 -78.29
CA MET A 267 1.77 -2.89 -78.85
C MET A 267 0.62 -2.96 -79.85
N GLY A 268 -0.47 -2.24 -79.59
CA GLY A 268 -1.60 -2.11 -80.53
C GLY A 268 -1.19 -1.42 -81.83
N ARG A 269 -0.46 -0.30 -81.73
CA ARG A 269 0.08 0.43 -82.89
C ARG A 269 1.07 -0.42 -83.68
N LEU A 270 2.01 -1.08 -82.99
CA LEU A 270 3.01 -1.95 -83.62
C LEU A 270 2.35 -3.10 -84.38
N ARG A 271 1.26 -3.69 -83.85
CA ARG A 271 0.47 -4.70 -84.58
C ARG A 271 -0.19 -4.13 -85.83
N GLN A 272 -0.72 -2.91 -85.78
CA GLN A 272 -1.29 -2.24 -86.95
C GLN A 272 -0.24 -1.95 -88.02
N GLU A 273 0.92 -1.43 -87.62
CA GLU A 273 2.05 -1.17 -88.50
C GLU A 273 2.55 -2.47 -89.15
N ALA A 274 2.71 -3.56 -88.38
CA ALA A 274 3.08 -4.87 -88.90
C ALA A 274 2.06 -5.39 -89.93
N MET A 275 0.76 -5.26 -89.66
CA MET A 275 -0.29 -5.58 -90.64
C MET A 275 -0.24 -4.67 -91.88
N GLY A 276 0.18 -3.41 -91.74
CA GLY A 276 0.41 -2.50 -92.86
C GLY A 276 1.55 -2.99 -93.76
N ILE A 277 2.70 -3.30 -93.16
CA ILE A 277 3.88 -3.83 -93.85
C ILE A 277 3.54 -5.13 -94.57
N GLU A 278 2.83 -6.08 -93.95
CA GLU A 278 2.42 -7.32 -94.64
C GLU A 278 1.56 -7.06 -95.88
N ARG A 279 0.68 -6.05 -95.86
CA ARG A 279 -0.13 -5.66 -97.03
C ARG A 279 0.74 -5.04 -98.12
N GLU A 280 1.66 -4.15 -97.77
CA GLU A 280 2.60 -3.54 -98.72
C GLU A 280 3.52 -4.58 -99.36
N VAL A 281 4.10 -5.48 -98.56
CA VAL A 281 4.93 -6.58 -99.06
C VAL A 281 4.15 -7.44 -100.05
N ARG A 282 2.89 -7.77 -99.76
CA ARG A 282 2.03 -8.51 -100.70
C ARG A 282 1.78 -7.72 -101.97
N ALA A 283 1.43 -6.43 -101.88
CA ALA A 283 1.19 -5.58 -103.05
C ALA A 283 2.44 -5.41 -103.93
N VAL A 284 3.62 -5.22 -103.33
CA VAL A 284 4.90 -5.18 -104.04
C VAL A 284 5.18 -6.54 -104.69
N GLY A 285 4.93 -7.64 -103.99
CA GLY A 285 5.07 -8.99 -104.53
C GLY A 285 4.20 -9.21 -105.78
N ASP A 286 2.93 -8.84 -105.73
CA ASP A 286 1.99 -8.96 -106.85
C ASP A 286 2.38 -8.06 -108.03
N ALA A 287 2.78 -6.81 -107.75
CA ALA A 287 3.23 -5.87 -108.77
C ALA A 287 4.53 -6.34 -109.44
N MET A 288 5.46 -6.90 -108.68
CA MET A 288 6.71 -7.44 -109.20
C MET A 288 6.47 -8.69 -110.04
N ALA A 289 5.55 -9.58 -109.61
CA ALA A 289 5.13 -10.73 -110.40
C ALA A 289 4.52 -10.31 -111.75
N ALA A 290 3.63 -9.31 -111.75
CA ALA A 290 3.07 -8.76 -112.99
C ALA A 290 4.16 -8.17 -113.90
N ARG A 291 5.09 -7.38 -113.34
CA ARG A 291 6.22 -6.83 -114.10
C ARG A 291 7.13 -7.90 -114.65
N MET A 292 7.39 -8.99 -113.92
CA MET A 292 8.16 -10.13 -114.41
C MET A 292 7.50 -10.75 -115.64
N VAL A 293 6.18 -10.93 -115.62
CA VAL A 293 5.41 -11.46 -116.74
C VAL A 293 5.49 -10.54 -117.96
N ASP A 294 5.33 -9.22 -117.78
CA ASP A 294 5.48 -8.24 -118.86
C ASP A 294 6.89 -8.27 -119.47
N LEU A 295 7.92 -8.35 -118.62
CA LEU A 295 9.32 -8.39 -119.04
C LEU A 295 9.62 -9.67 -119.82
N GLN A 296 9.07 -10.79 -119.37
CA GLN A 296 9.20 -12.09 -120.03
C GLN A 296 8.50 -12.07 -121.39
N SER A 297 7.29 -11.52 -121.48
CA SER A 297 6.59 -11.30 -122.75
C SER A 297 7.39 -10.40 -123.71
N ALA A 298 7.97 -9.30 -123.21
CA ALA A 298 8.77 -8.40 -124.04
C ALA A 298 10.07 -9.06 -124.52
N ALA A 299 10.68 -9.89 -123.69
CA ALA A 299 11.86 -10.67 -124.07
C ALA A 299 11.52 -11.69 -125.17
N ASP A 300 10.36 -12.36 -125.08
CA ASP A 300 9.87 -13.29 -126.09
C ASP A 300 9.60 -12.60 -127.43
N ASP A 301 8.98 -11.40 -127.41
CA ASP A 301 8.72 -10.60 -128.61
C ASP A 301 10.03 -10.18 -129.31
N ILE A 302 11.02 -9.75 -128.53
CA ILE A 302 12.36 -9.42 -129.05
C ILE A 302 13.01 -10.68 -129.62
N GLY A 303 12.94 -11.81 -128.92
CA GLY A 303 13.45 -13.10 -129.39
C GLY A 303 12.84 -13.50 -130.74
N ALA A 304 11.52 -13.37 -130.88
CA ALA A 304 10.80 -13.66 -132.11
C ALA A 304 11.13 -12.68 -133.25
N ALA A 305 11.27 -11.38 -132.95
CA ALA A 305 11.65 -10.37 -133.93
C ALA A 305 13.09 -10.54 -134.42
N ALA A 306 14.03 -10.79 -133.51
CA ALA A 306 15.43 -11.06 -133.82
C ALA A 306 15.56 -12.33 -134.67
N GLY A 307 14.83 -13.40 -134.32
CA GLY A 307 14.78 -14.65 -135.10
C GLY A 307 14.35 -14.41 -136.55
N ARG A 308 13.25 -13.69 -136.77
CA ARG A 308 12.77 -13.34 -138.13
C ARG A 308 13.73 -12.43 -138.89
N SER A 309 14.37 -11.47 -138.21
CA SER A 309 15.34 -10.56 -138.84
C SER A 309 16.59 -11.30 -139.33
N LEU A 310 17.11 -12.22 -138.52
CA LEU A 310 18.25 -13.06 -138.89
C LEU A 310 17.92 -13.95 -140.08
N GLU A 311 16.72 -14.54 -140.10
CA GLU A 311 16.25 -15.38 -141.19
C GLU A 311 16.10 -14.61 -142.52
N ASN A 312 15.53 -13.40 -142.48
CA ASN A 312 15.44 -12.53 -143.64
C ASN A 312 16.81 -12.07 -144.16
N GLN A 313 17.75 -11.76 -143.26
CA GLN A 313 19.12 -11.40 -143.66
C GLN A 313 19.84 -12.59 -144.31
N MET A 314 19.65 -13.81 -143.81
CA MET A 314 20.18 -15.02 -144.44
C MET A 314 19.64 -15.23 -145.86
N LEU A 315 18.32 -15.08 -146.05
CA LEU A 315 17.70 -15.19 -147.38
C LEU A 315 18.20 -14.13 -148.36
N LEU A 316 18.42 -12.90 -147.87
CA LEU A 316 18.95 -11.81 -148.69
C LEU A 316 20.40 -12.08 -149.14
N LEU A 317 21.24 -12.57 -148.23
CA LEU A 317 22.64 -12.93 -148.54
C LEU A 317 22.72 -14.06 -149.58
N ASP A 318 21.87 -15.08 -149.48
CA ASP A 318 21.80 -16.17 -150.48
C ASP A 318 21.36 -15.65 -151.86
N GLY A 319 20.37 -14.74 -151.91
CA GLY A 319 19.91 -14.11 -153.15
C GLY A 319 20.99 -13.25 -153.81
N GLN A 320 21.72 -12.46 -153.02
CA GLN A 320 22.82 -11.62 -153.53
C GLN A 320 23.98 -12.47 -154.07
N ALA A 321 24.31 -13.58 -153.41
CA ALA A 321 25.34 -14.50 -153.89
C ALA A 321 25.00 -15.08 -155.28
N LYS A 322 23.74 -15.52 -155.49
CA LYS A 322 23.27 -16.02 -156.80
C LYS A 322 23.26 -14.94 -157.89
N ALA A 323 22.90 -13.70 -157.55
CA ALA A 323 22.93 -12.59 -158.50
C ALA A 323 24.36 -12.25 -158.96
N MET A 324 25.34 -12.30 -158.05
CA MET A 324 26.75 -12.10 -158.37
C MET A 324 27.30 -13.20 -159.30
N GLU A 325 26.89 -14.44 -159.12
CA GLU A 325 27.28 -15.56 -159.99
C GLU A 325 26.73 -15.38 -161.41
N GLY A 326 25.48 -14.95 -161.55
CA GLY A 326 24.86 -14.66 -162.84
C GLY A 326 25.50 -13.47 -163.59
N LEU A 327 25.87 -12.41 -162.86
CA LEU A 327 26.58 -11.25 -163.43
C LEU A 327 27.97 -11.65 -163.97
N ASN A 328 28.69 -12.53 -163.26
CA ASN A 328 29.99 -13.02 -163.70
C ASN A 328 29.87 -13.85 -164.99
N HIS A 329 28.81 -14.66 -165.13
CA HIS A 329 28.53 -15.36 -166.38
C HIS A 329 28.23 -14.41 -167.54
N LEU A 330 27.41 -13.38 -167.33
CA LEU A 330 27.11 -12.36 -168.33
C LEU A 330 28.36 -11.62 -168.81
N TYR A 331 29.26 -11.27 -167.88
CA TYR A 331 30.53 -10.64 -168.20
C TYR A 331 31.43 -11.56 -169.05
N SER A 332 31.52 -12.84 -168.69
CA SER A 332 32.29 -13.83 -169.46
C SER A 332 31.76 -14.03 -170.89
N PHE A 333 30.42 -14.01 -171.05
CA PHE A 333 29.77 -14.18 -172.35
C PHE A 333 29.98 -12.96 -173.26
N GLN A 334 29.87 -11.75 -172.71
CA GLN A 334 30.16 -10.52 -173.47
C GLN A 334 31.62 -10.43 -173.92
N ALA A 335 32.56 -10.81 -173.05
CA ALA A 335 33.98 -10.83 -173.41
C ALA A 335 34.26 -11.77 -174.59
N GLN A 336 33.57 -12.91 -174.65
CA GLN A 336 33.72 -13.89 -175.73
C GLN A 336 33.09 -13.42 -177.05
N ALA A 337 31.91 -12.78 -177.00
CA ALA A 337 31.24 -12.21 -178.17
C ALA A 337 32.04 -11.08 -178.85
N LEU A 338 32.72 -10.25 -178.06
CA LEU A 338 33.63 -9.22 -178.57
C LEU A 338 34.81 -9.82 -179.34
N GLN A 339 35.35 -10.95 -178.88
CA GLN A 339 36.47 -11.62 -179.55
C GLN A 339 36.06 -12.25 -180.89
N GLU A 340 34.85 -12.80 -181.00
CA GLU A 340 34.27 -13.36 -182.23
C GLU A 340 34.03 -12.29 -183.30
N SER A 341 33.45 -11.15 -182.92
CA SER A 341 33.17 -10.05 -183.86
C SER A 341 34.45 -9.47 -184.51
N SER A 342 35.58 -9.51 -183.80
CA SER A 342 36.88 -9.05 -184.33
C SER A 342 37.43 -9.94 -185.45
N LYS A 343 37.03 -11.22 -185.50
CA LYS A 343 37.50 -12.17 -186.52
C LYS A 343 36.68 -12.13 -187.81
N ILE A 344 35.44 -11.65 -187.77
CA ILE A 344 34.50 -11.78 -188.89
C ILE A 344 34.54 -10.57 -189.84
N ALA A 345 35.06 -9.41 -189.42
CA ALA A 345 35.06 -8.18 -190.23
C ALA A 345 36.25 -8.02 -191.22
N GLY A 346 37.13 -9.03 -191.38
CA GLY A 346 38.27 -8.95 -192.29
C GLY A 346 38.32 -10.09 -193.31
N LYS A 347 37.95 -9.79 -194.58
CA LYS A 347 38.20 -10.52 -195.85
C LYS A 347 36.97 -11.08 -196.60
N PRO A 348 37.03 -11.16 -197.95
CA PRO A 348 35.98 -11.75 -198.78
C PRO A 348 35.97 -13.29 -198.78
N PHE A 349 34.75 -13.83 -198.70
CA PHE A 349 34.19 -15.01 -199.37
C PHE A 349 35.14 -16.02 -200.06
N ARG A 350 35.27 -17.22 -199.46
CA ARG A 350 35.20 -18.52 -200.16
C ARG A 350 34.96 -19.66 -199.16
N SER A 351 33.92 -20.46 -199.44
CA SER A 351 33.90 -21.93 -199.32
C SER A 351 33.35 -22.63 -198.06
N TRP A 352 32.24 -23.36 -198.29
CA TRP A 352 31.84 -24.69 -197.78
C TRP A 352 31.25 -24.80 -196.35
N ARG A 353 30.01 -25.28 -196.14
CA ARG A 353 29.31 -26.54 -196.49
C ARG A 353 29.54 -27.68 -195.47
N ASN A 354 28.42 -28.11 -194.87
CA ASN A 354 28.06 -29.45 -194.35
C ASN A 354 28.37 -29.88 -192.90
N SER A 355 27.30 -30.37 -192.24
CA SER A 355 27.18 -31.62 -191.46
C SER A 355 27.10 -31.59 -189.93
N GLY A 356 26.09 -32.30 -189.41
CA GLY A 356 26.18 -33.20 -188.25
C GLY A 356 25.55 -32.66 -186.95
N SER A 357 24.41 -33.16 -186.46
CA SER A 357 24.16 -34.47 -185.81
C SER A 357 24.49 -34.51 -184.30
N ASN A 358 23.41 -34.54 -183.48
CA ASN A 358 23.09 -35.61 -182.52
C ASN A 358 23.85 -35.73 -181.16
N SER A 359 23.18 -35.51 -180.00
CA SER A 359 23.36 -36.33 -178.77
C SER A 359 22.58 -35.90 -177.49
N ARG A 360 21.79 -36.86 -176.96
CA ARG A 360 21.81 -37.44 -175.57
C ARG A 360 21.45 -36.55 -174.36
N ARG A 361 20.35 -36.82 -173.62
CA ARG A 361 20.10 -37.81 -172.52
C ARG A 361 20.73 -37.48 -171.14
N SER A 362 20.02 -37.91 -170.08
CA SER A 362 20.35 -38.04 -168.63
C SER A 362 20.18 -36.80 -167.73
N SER A 363 19.31 -36.76 -166.70
CA SER A 363 19.09 -37.57 -165.47
C SER A 363 20.01 -37.17 -164.30
N CYS A 364 19.45 -36.59 -163.21
CA CYS A 364 19.91 -36.79 -161.82
C CYS A 364 18.89 -36.26 -160.78
N LEU A 365 18.68 -37.08 -159.74
CA LEU A 365 17.88 -36.88 -158.52
C LEU A 365 18.80 -36.48 -157.35
N GLY A 366 18.24 -35.77 -156.36
CA GLY A 366 18.75 -35.60 -154.97
C GLY A 366 17.99 -34.44 -154.31
N LYS A 367 17.08 -34.56 -153.32
CA LYS A 367 16.95 -35.30 -152.05
C LYS A 367 17.77 -34.72 -150.89
N ASN A 368 17.11 -33.98 -149.99
CA ASN A 368 17.29 -33.79 -148.52
C ASN A 368 16.23 -32.73 -148.10
N ARG A 369 15.16 -32.95 -147.32
CA ARG A 369 14.97 -33.43 -145.93
C ARG A 369 15.85 -32.74 -144.88
N SER A 370 15.21 -32.45 -143.73
CA SER A 370 15.70 -31.87 -142.45
C SER A 370 15.56 -30.34 -142.38
N GLY A 371 14.98 -29.72 -141.36
CA GLY A 371 14.46 -30.21 -140.10
C GLY A 371 13.99 -29.02 -139.26
N THR A 372 12.84 -29.16 -138.63
CA THR A 372 12.28 -28.28 -137.61
C THR A 372 13.23 -28.21 -136.41
N LEU A 373 13.60 -27.00 -135.96
CA LEU A 373 14.18 -26.76 -134.64
C LEU A 373 13.29 -25.76 -133.90
N THR A 374 12.39 -26.31 -133.10
CA THR A 374 11.81 -25.63 -131.94
C THR A 374 12.87 -25.52 -130.86
N MET A 375 13.19 -24.31 -130.43
CA MET A 375 13.83 -24.06 -129.13
C MET A 375 12.83 -23.34 -128.22
N THR A 376 12.45 -24.07 -127.19
CA THR A 376 11.88 -23.59 -125.93
C THR A 376 12.95 -22.85 -125.12
N SER A 377 12.62 -21.66 -124.63
CA SER A 377 12.95 -21.19 -123.29
C SER A 377 11.72 -20.50 -122.72
#